data_AF-A0A4P5Z725-F1
#
_entry.id   AF-A0A4P5Z725-F1
#
_cell.length_a   1.000
_cell.length_b   1.000
_cell.length_c   1.000
_cell.angle_alpha   90.00
_cell.angle_beta   90.00
_cell.angle_gamma   90.00
#
_symmetry.space_group_name_H-M   'P 1'
#
loop_
_entity.id
_entity.type
_entity.pdbx_description
1 polymer ?
#
loop_
_entity_poly.entity_id
_entity_poly.type
_entity_poly.pdbx_seq_one_letter_code
_entity_poly.pdbx_strand_id
1 'polypeptide(L)'
;MSESDPASVRLPFKERFCQKYAVALADFEKALLKRAARPMVWLVGMATGWHPFVFARDLGVATEAGVAMSLDELENIVSAARDDDRREHRVLRRWLGLRISGRRLLAEYRRL
;
A
#
# COMPACT_ATOMS: atom_id res chain seq x y z
N MET A 1 27.56 12.51 30.80
CA MET A 1 27.58 12.47 29.32
C MET A 1 27.26 11.05 28.91
N SER A 2 25.99 10.78 28.59
CA SER A 2 25.60 9.57 27.85
C SER A 2 25.20 10.07 26.47
N GLU A 3 26.17 9.99 25.57
CA GLU A 3 26.01 10.22 24.14
C GLU A 3 25.11 9.14 23.55
N SER A 4 24.29 9.57 22.59
CA SER A 4 23.54 8.74 21.66
C SER A 4 22.36 7.96 22.24
N ASP A 5 21.24 8.65 22.47
CA ASP A 5 19.96 8.06 22.08
C ASP A 5 19.87 8.27 20.56
N PRO A 6 20.20 7.28 19.71
CA PRO A 6 20.15 7.47 18.28
C PRO A 6 18.67 7.68 17.98
N ALA A 7 18.31 8.91 17.63
CA ALA A 7 17.04 9.26 17.03
C ALA A 7 16.58 8.06 16.19
N SER A 8 15.63 7.28 16.70
CA SER A 8 15.24 6.01 16.08
C SER A 8 14.95 6.36 14.64
N VAL A 9 15.83 5.99 13.70
CA VAL A 9 15.74 6.50 12.34
C VAL A 9 14.39 6.03 11.87
N ARG A 10 13.44 6.96 11.78
CA ARG A 10 12.08 6.63 11.38
C ARG A 10 12.23 6.24 9.93
N LEU A 11 12.20 4.95 9.66
CA LEU A 11 12.29 4.46 8.29
C LEU A 11 10.91 4.65 7.64
N PRO A 12 10.83 5.02 6.36
CA PRO A 12 9.58 5.01 5.61
C PRO A 12 8.89 3.65 5.69
N PHE A 13 7.57 3.63 5.54
CA PHE A 13 6.77 2.41 5.50
C PHE A 13 7.34 1.38 4.52
N LYS A 14 7.77 1.84 3.34
CA LYS A 14 8.40 1.01 2.30
C LYS A 14 9.60 0.23 2.80
N GLU A 15 10.50 0.89 3.51
CA GLU A 15 11.74 0.26 4.00
C GLU A 15 11.45 -0.74 5.13
N ARG A 16 10.62 -0.36 6.10
CA ARG A 16 10.19 -1.28 7.18
C ARG A 16 9.49 -2.51 6.63
N PHE A 17 8.63 -2.32 5.64
CA PHE A 17 7.91 -3.40 4.98
C PHE A 17 8.87 -4.37 4.29
N CYS A 18 9.80 -3.83 3.51
CA CYS A 18 10.78 -4.62 2.75
C CYS A 18 11.71 -5.41 3.69
N GLN A 19 12.17 -4.79 4.78
CA GLN A 19 12.97 -5.47 5.81
C GLN A 19 12.20 -6.61 6.46
N LYS A 20 10.97 -6.37 6.93
CA LYS A 20 10.17 -7.39 7.63
C LYS A 20 9.86 -8.60 6.75
N TYR A 21 9.52 -8.36 5.49
CA TYR A 21 9.04 -9.41 4.60
C TYR A 21 10.10 -9.94 3.64
N ALA A 22 11.36 -9.51 3.79
CA ALA A 22 12.48 -9.87 2.91
C ALA A 22 12.15 -9.64 1.42
N VAL A 23 11.58 -8.47 1.10
CA VAL A 23 11.21 -8.06 -0.26
C VAL A 23 12.19 -6.99 -0.74
N ALA A 24 12.60 -7.05 -2.02
CA ALA A 24 13.41 -5.99 -2.61
C ALA A 24 12.62 -4.68 -2.72
N LEU A 25 13.29 -3.53 -2.55
CA LEU A 25 12.63 -2.21 -2.63
C LEU A 25 11.91 -1.98 -3.97
N ALA A 26 12.43 -2.55 -5.06
CA ALA A 26 11.83 -2.47 -6.40
C ALA A 26 10.52 -3.27 -6.54
N ASP A 27 10.28 -4.26 -5.67
CA ASP A 27 9.09 -5.12 -5.70
C ASP A 27 8.01 -4.69 -4.70
N PHE A 28 8.28 -3.62 -3.94
CA PHE A 28 7.45 -3.18 -2.84
C PHE A 28 5.98 -3.01 -3.20
N GLU A 29 5.64 -2.25 -4.26
CA GLU A 29 4.23 -1.94 -4.55
C GLU A 29 3.43 -3.21 -4.84
N LYS A 30 4.00 -4.13 -5.62
CA LYS A 30 3.38 -5.41 -5.96
C LYS A 30 3.24 -6.31 -4.72
N ALA A 31 4.25 -6.35 -3.86
CA ALA A 31 4.22 -7.15 -2.65
C ALA A 31 3.19 -6.61 -1.64
N LEU A 32 3.17 -5.28 -1.43
CA LEU A 32 2.17 -4.62 -0.59
C LEU A 32 0.76 -4.87 -1.12
N LEU A 33 0.56 -4.72 -2.43
CA LEU A 33 -0.73 -4.95 -3.06
C LEU A 33 -1.22 -6.38 -2.81
N LYS A 34 -0.37 -7.40 -3.00
CA LYS A 34 -0.75 -8.81 -2.72
C LYS A 34 -1.23 -9.02 -1.27
N ARG A 35 -0.65 -8.33 -0.29
CA ARG A 35 -1.02 -8.48 1.14
C ARG A 35 -2.24 -7.64 1.52
N ALA A 36 -2.27 -6.39 1.08
CA ALA A 36 -3.27 -5.39 1.47
C ALA A 36 -4.51 -5.40 0.57
N ALA A 37 -4.52 -6.13 -0.54
CA ALA A 37 -5.66 -6.16 -1.43
C ALA A 37 -6.81 -7.06 -0.94
N ARG A 38 -8.01 -6.80 -1.47
CA ARG A 38 -9.18 -7.66 -1.25
C ARG A 38 -9.07 -8.95 -2.06
N PRO A 39 -9.78 -10.04 -1.68
CA PRO A 39 -9.78 -11.29 -2.43
C PRO A 39 -10.06 -11.14 -3.93
N MET A 40 -10.99 -10.25 -4.30
CA MET A 40 -11.29 -9.98 -5.72
C MET A 40 -10.10 -9.42 -6.50
N VAL A 41 -9.33 -8.50 -5.91
CA VAL A 41 -8.10 -7.97 -6.53
C VAL A 41 -7.10 -9.09 -6.76
N TRP A 42 -6.99 -10.02 -5.80
CA TRP A 42 -6.09 -11.16 -5.93
C TRP A 42 -6.51 -12.07 -7.09
N LEU A 43 -7.81 -12.37 -7.23
CA LEU A 43 -8.33 -13.16 -8.35
C LEU A 43 -8.05 -12.49 -9.70
N VAL A 44 -8.32 -11.19 -9.80
CA VAL A 44 -8.00 -10.44 -11.03
C VAL A 44 -6.48 -10.39 -11.26
N GLY A 45 -5.69 -10.28 -10.21
CA GLY A 45 -4.22 -10.29 -10.26
C GLY A 45 -3.69 -11.62 -10.79
N MET A 46 -4.26 -12.74 -10.35
CA MET A 46 -3.95 -14.07 -10.87
C MET A 46 -4.34 -14.20 -12.35
N ALA A 47 -5.54 -13.74 -12.72
CA ALA A 47 -6.05 -13.82 -14.09
C ALA A 47 -5.26 -12.94 -15.09
N THR A 48 -4.71 -11.83 -14.63
CA THR A 48 -4.02 -10.83 -15.47
C THR A 48 -2.50 -10.82 -15.28
N GLY A 49 -1.95 -11.74 -14.48
CA GLY A 49 -0.52 -11.78 -14.17
C GLY A 49 -0.02 -10.53 -13.41
N TRP A 50 -0.90 -9.83 -12.69
CA TRP A 50 -0.62 -8.56 -12.02
C TRP A 50 -0.13 -7.45 -12.98
N HIS A 51 -0.67 -7.41 -14.20
CA HIS A 51 -0.26 -6.46 -15.21
C HIS A 51 -0.40 -5.00 -14.70
N PRO A 52 0.66 -4.16 -14.75
CA PRO A 52 0.65 -2.82 -14.15
C PRO A 52 -0.50 -1.93 -14.64
N PHE A 53 -0.86 -2.01 -15.92
CA PHE A 53 -1.99 -1.25 -16.47
C PHE A 53 -3.32 -1.52 -15.75
N VAL A 54 -3.57 -2.78 -15.34
CA VAL A 54 -4.81 -3.16 -14.63
C VAL A 54 -4.83 -2.58 -13.21
N PHE A 55 -3.67 -2.55 -12.56
CA PHE A 55 -3.51 -2.13 -11.17
C PHE A 55 -2.89 -0.74 -11.00
N ALA A 56 -2.79 0.07 -12.06
CA ALA A 56 -2.02 1.31 -12.05
C ALA A 56 -2.40 2.25 -10.89
N ARG A 57 -3.70 2.40 -10.61
CA ARG A 57 -4.18 3.20 -9.49
C ARG A 57 -3.80 2.61 -8.13
N ASP A 58 -3.96 1.31 -7.96
CA ASP A 58 -3.63 0.61 -6.72
C ASP A 58 -2.12 0.62 -6.42
N LEU A 59 -1.32 0.48 -7.48
CA LEU A 59 0.14 0.61 -7.41
C LEU A 59 0.53 2.04 -7.06
N GLY A 60 -0.15 3.06 -7.62
CA GLY A 60 0.06 4.46 -7.23
C GLY A 60 -0.20 4.71 -5.74
N VAL A 61 -1.32 4.21 -5.21
CA VAL A 61 -1.61 4.30 -3.77
C VAL A 61 -0.57 3.56 -2.94
N ALA A 62 -0.08 2.40 -3.41
CA ALA A 62 1.01 1.69 -2.75
C ALA A 62 2.31 2.50 -2.75
N THR A 63 2.67 3.15 -3.86
CA THR A 63 3.82 4.05 -3.96
C THR A 63 3.71 5.21 -2.96
N GLU A 64 2.57 5.90 -2.91
CA GLU A 64 2.31 6.99 -1.97
C GLU A 64 2.37 6.49 -0.51
N ALA A 65 1.73 5.36 -0.21
CA ALA A 65 1.80 4.75 1.10
C ALA A 65 3.24 4.45 1.52
N GLY A 66 4.10 4.08 0.56
CA GLY A 66 5.51 3.75 0.81
C GLY A 66 6.32 4.88 1.44
N VAL A 67 5.96 6.15 1.19
CA VAL A 67 6.66 7.30 1.76
C VAL A 67 6.18 7.67 3.17
N ALA A 68 5.10 7.04 3.67
CA ALA A 68 4.55 7.37 4.98
C ALA A 68 5.53 7.03 6.12
N MET A 69 5.73 7.99 7.00
CA MET A 69 6.61 7.90 8.17
C MET A 69 5.83 7.58 9.45
N SER A 70 4.52 7.84 9.45
CA SER A 70 3.61 7.67 10.58
C SER A 70 2.30 6.98 10.18
N LEU A 71 1.56 6.49 11.20
CA LEU A 71 0.23 5.92 10.97
C LEU A 71 -0.74 7.00 10.47
N ASP A 72 -0.67 8.22 11.02
CA ASP A 72 -1.54 9.34 10.65
C ASP A 72 -1.35 9.75 9.19
N GLU A 73 -0.09 9.81 8.71
CA GLU A 73 0.20 10.04 7.28
C GLU A 73 -0.41 8.95 6.40
N LEU A 74 -0.30 7.69 6.82
CA LEU A 74 -0.87 6.57 6.08
C LEU A 74 -2.40 6.62 6.08
N GLU A 75 -3.03 7.03 7.18
CA GLU A 75 -4.48 7.22 7.29
C GLU A 75 -4.96 8.37 6.37
N ASN A 76 -4.17 9.44 6.25
CA ASN A 76 -4.44 10.54 5.32
C ASN A 76 -4.37 10.08 3.86
N ILE A 77 -3.32 9.34 3.46
CA ILE A 77 -3.17 8.79 2.10
C ILE A 77 -4.34 7.86 1.76
N VAL A 78 -4.70 6.95 2.68
CA VAL A 78 -5.83 6.04 2.49
C VAL A 78 -7.15 6.79 2.36
N SER A 79 -7.34 7.86 3.12
CA SER A 79 -8.57 8.65 3.10
C SER A 79 -8.69 9.46 1.80
N ALA A 80 -7.61 10.08 1.35
CA ALA A 80 -7.54 10.78 0.07
C ALA A 80 -7.86 9.83 -1.10
N ALA A 81 -7.21 8.66 -1.15
CA ALA A 81 -7.47 7.65 -2.18
C ALA A 81 -8.95 7.20 -2.21
N ARG A 82 -9.62 7.15 -1.05
CA ARG A 82 -11.05 6.80 -0.97
C ARG A 82 -11.96 7.86 -1.54
N ASP A 83 -11.62 9.12 -1.36
CA ASP A 83 -12.43 10.23 -1.85
C ASP A 83 -12.23 10.45 -3.35
N ASP A 84 -11.02 10.22 -3.86
CA ASP A 84 -10.75 10.18 -5.30
C ASP A 84 -11.50 9.03 -5.99
N ASP A 85 -11.49 7.82 -5.43
CA ASP A 85 -12.27 6.66 -5.93
C ASP A 85 -13.79 6.94 -6.01
N ARG A 86 -14.30 7.86 -5.16
CA ARG A 86 -15.70 8.28 -5.21
C ARG A 86 -15.96 9.26 -6.35
N ARG A 87 -14.97 10.05 -6.77
CA ARG A 87 -15.08 11.12 -7.76
C ARG A 87 -14.71 10.67 -9.18
N GLU A 88 -13.67 9.85 -9.36
CA GLU A 88 -13.02 9.61 -10.66
C GLU A 88 -13.12 8.16 -11.18
N HIS A 89 -14.30 7.66 -11.55
CA HIS A 89 -14.44 6.42 -12.37
C HIS A 89 -14.18 5.09 -11.62
N ARG A 90 -14.66 3.92 -12.06
CA ARG A 90 -15.50 3.48 -13.18
C ARG A 90 -16.34 2.37 -12.54
N VAL A 91 -17.67 2.38 -12.69
CA VAL A 91 -18.58 1.37 -12.08
C VAL A 91 -18.00 -0.04 -12.14
N LEU A 92 -17.37 -0.39 -13.27
CA LEU A 92 -16.67 -1.66 -13.49
C LEU A 92 -15.53 -1.95 -12.50
N ARG A 93 -14.60 -1.02 -12.23
CA ARG A 93 -13.50 -1.25 -11.27
C ARG A 93 -14.02 -1.42 -9.85
N ARG A 94 -15.03 -0.61 -9.48
CA ARG A 94 -15.71 -0.69 -8.19
C ARG A 94 -16.47 -2.02 -8.05
N TRP A 95 -17.11 -2.47 -9.12
CA TRP A 95 -17.84 -3.73 -9.20
C TRP A 95 -16.89 -4.93 -9.14
N LEU A 96 -15.77 -4.89 -9.88
CA LEU A 96 -14.70 -5.89 -9.81
C LEU A 96 -13.89 -5.81 -8.50
N GLY A 97 -14.13 -4.80 -7.67
CA GLY A 97 -13.43 -4.60 -6.40
C GLY A 97 -11.93 -4.39 -6.54
N LEU A 98 -11.47 -3.82 -7.68
CA LEU A 98 -10.07 -3.53 -8.00
C LEU A 98 -9.55 -2.34 -7.19
N ARG A 99 -9.39 -2.59 -5.89
CA ARG A 99 -8.98 -1.61 -4.89
C ARG A 99 -8.13 -2.24 -3.79
N ILE A 100 -7.02 -1.60 -3.46
CA ILE A 100 -6.25 -1.83 -2.24
C ILE A 100 -7.09 -1.45 -1.01
N SER A 101 -7.20 -2.37 -0.05
CA SER A 101 -8.01 -2.12 1.13
C SER A 101 -7.23 -1.25 2.11
N GLY A 102 -7.65 0.00 2.24
CA GLY A 102 -7.12 0.91 3.26
C GLY A 102 -7.04 0.29 4.66
N ARG A 103 -8.10 -0.42 5.10
CA ARG A 103 -8.10 -1.13 6.40
C ARG A 103 -6.99 -2.19 6.49
N ARG A 104 -6.76 -2.96 5.42
CA ARG A 104 -5.70 -3.98 5.40
C ARG A 104 -4.32 -3.34 5.31
N LEU A 105 -4.20 -2.23 4.59
CA LEU A 105 -2.96 -1.47 4.48
C LEU A 105 -2.57 -0.86 5.84
N LEU A 106 -3.51 -0.28 6.59
CA LEU A 106 -3.29 0.16 7.98
C LEU A 106 -2.95 -1.01 8.90
N ALA A 107 -3.61 -2.17 8.72
CA ALA A 107 -3.29 -3.38 9.48
C ALA A 107 -1.88 -3.92 9.16
N GLU A 108 -1.43 -3.85 7.90
CA GLU A 108 -0.06 -4.21 7.52
C GLU A 108 0.94 -3.26 8.18
N TYR A 109 0.69 -1.95 8.19
CA TYR A 109 1.54 -0.97 8.87
C TYR A 109 1.67 -1.24 10.37
N ARG A 110 0.54 -1.47 11.07
CA ARG A 110 0.55 -1.74 12.52
C ARG A 110 1.25 -3.04 12.90
N ARG A 111 1.50 -3.93 11.94
CA ARG A 111 2.25 -5.16 12.17
C ARG A 111 3.76 -4.94 12.05
N LEU A 112 4.22 -3.90 11.33
CA LEU A 112 5.65 -3.63 11.13
C LEU A 112 6.29 -3.11 12.41
#